data_AF-A0A193BRV8-F1
#
_entry.id   AF-A0A193BRV8-F1
#
_cell.length_a   1.000
_cell.length_b   1.000
_cell.length_c   1.000
_cell.angle_alpha   90.00
_cell.angle_beta   90.00
_cell.angle_gamma   90.00
#
_symmetry.space_group_name_H-M   'P 1'
#
loop_
_entity.id
_entity.type
_entity.pdbx_description
1 polymer ?
#
loop_
_entity_poly.entity_id
_entity_poly.type
_entity_poly.pdbx_seq_one_letter_code
_entity_poly.pdbx_strand_id
1 'polypeptide(L)'
;MELRIREGRAVLAGPGGESAREVDPHSLAIGSDLAQALHEWARVASAVGSAARPGDSGAEAGSVVSQRGRQLAQRLAAAMGTSVRFVDPVSGEGVIVDPPAPAPRSELARRLFGTPDPAGEPTPWLTGLTVSAFVAAVVVVAMLALANTLARETNGWLALIASAVVTAGITPSLWLARRVPIVRWASFGAAAGIVIAWIGVLIVVF
;
A
#
# COMPACT_ATOMS: atom_id res chain seq x y z
N MET A 1 -3.92 23.98 13.26
CA MET A 1 -5.32 24.47 13.22
C MET A 1 -6.06 23.93 14.42
N GLU A 2 -7.00 24.68 14.98
CA GLU A 2 -7.81 24.26 16.13
C GLU A 2 -9.29 24.37 15.81
N LEU A 3 -10.05 23.30 16.05
CA LEU A 3 -11.50 23.22 15.92
C LEU A 3 -12.13 23.39 17.30
N ARG A 4 -12.92 24.45 17.48
CA ARG A 4 -13.67 24.75 18.71
C ARG A 4 -15.07 25.27 18.39
N ILE A 5 -15.95 25.29 19.39
CA ILE A 5 -17.30 25.86 19.27
C ILE A 5 -17.33 27.23 19.92
N ARG A 6 -17.89 28.23 19.21
CA ARG A 6 -18.14 29.58 19.74
C ARG A 6 -19.56 29.99 19.40
N GLU A 7 -20.37 30.34 20.41
CA GLU A 7 -21.76 30.77 20.22
C GLU A 7 -22.63 29.79 19.40
N GLY A 8 -22.41 28.48 19.54
CA GLY A 8 -23.14 27.44 18.79
C GLY A 8 -22.71 27.27 17.34
N ARG A 9 -21.59 27.88 16.92
CA ARG A 9 -21.00 27.74 15.59
C ARG A 9 -19.64 27.04 15.67
N ALA A 10 -19.35 26.18 14.69
CA ALA A 10 -18.03 25.58 14.55
C ALA A 10 -17.07 26.59 13.94
N VAL A 11 -15.92 26.81 14.59
CA VAL A 11 -14.92 27.79 14.17
C VAL A 11 -13.55 27.11 14.12
N LEU A 12 -12.78 27.44 13.09
CA LEU A 12 -11.39 27.01 12.94
C LEU A 12 -10.45 28.17 13.28
N ALA A 13 -9.68 28.02 14.34
CA ALA A 13 -8.67 28.98 14.75
C ALA A 13 -7.29 28.59 14.18
N GLY A 14 -6.57 29.58 13.66
CA GLY A 14 -5.17 29.43 13.24
C GLY A 14 -4.23 29.03 14.40
N PRO A 15 -2.96 28.69 14.11
CA PRO A 15 -1.97 28.36 15.14
C PRO A 15 -1.58 29.63 15.94
N GLY A 16 -2.35 29.96 16.98
CA GLY A 16 -2.11 31.14 17.82
C GLY A 16 -2.95 31.23 19.10
N GLY A 17 -3.61 30.14 19.51
CA GLY A 17 -4.41 30.11 20.75
C GLY A 17 -5.66 30.99 20.68
N GLU A 18 -5.99 31.71 21.75
CA GLU A 18 -7.19 32.57 21.85
C GLU A 18 -7.13 33.82 20.95
N SER A 19 -5.93 34.24 20.52
CA SER A 19 -5.74 35.41 19.65
C SER A 19 -5.65 35.07 18.17
N ALA A 20 -5.81 33.79 17.81
CA ALA A 20 -5.73 33.35 16.43
C ALA A 20 -6.95 33.78 15.62
N ARG A 21 -6.72 34.17 14.35
CA ARG A 21 -7.79 34.52 13.41
C ARG A 21 -8.76 33.35 13.27
N GLU A 22 -9.99 33.59 13.66
CA GLU A 22 -11.12 32.67 13.50
C GLU A 22 -11.56 32.64 12.03
N VAL A 23 -11.69 31.44 11.50
CA VAL A 23 -12.06 31.19 10.11
C VAL A 23 -13.30 30.28 10.09
N ASP A 24 -14.30 30.68 9.31
CA ASP A 24 -15.51 29.88 9.10
C ASP A 24 -15.18 28.67 8.22
N PRO A 25 -15.55 27.43 8.62
CA PRO A 25 -15.38 26.25 7.80
C PRO A 25 -15.93 26.36 6.37
N HIS A 26 -17.00 27.14 6.13
CA HIS A 26 -17.56 27.34 4.78
C HIS A 26 -16.66 28.16 3.86
N SER A 27 -15.76 28.97 4.42
CA SER A 27 -14.79 29.74 3.65
C SER A 27 -13.58 28.91 3.21
N LEU A 28 -13.44 27.68 3.74
CA LEU A 28 -12.35 26.77 3.46
C LEU A 28 -12.76 25.72 2.41
N ALA A 29 -11.81 25.29 1.58
CA ALA A 29 -12.04 24.33 0.50
C ALA A 29 -12.16 22.87 1.00
N ILE A 30 -12.98 22.62 2.03
CA ILE A 30 -13.09 21.32 2.74
C ILE A 30 -14.35 20.53 2.34
N GLY A 31 -15.15 21.06 1.40
CA GLY A 31 -16.42 20.50 0.96
C GLY A 31 -17.61 21.02 1.79
N SER A 32 -18.69 21.41 1.10
CA SER A 32 -19.87 22.03 1.71
C SER A 32 -20.59 21.10 2.70
N ASP A 33 -20.63 19.80 2.42
CA ASP A 33 -21.24 18.78 3.28
C ASP A 33 -20.54 18.69 4.65
N LEU A 34 -19.21 18.68 4.67
CA LEU A 34 -18.44 18.62 5.90
C LEU A 34 -18.56 19.93 6.71
N ALA A 35 -18.56 21.08 6.04
CA ALA A 35 -18.77 22.38 6.68
C ALA A 35 -20.15 22.47 7.35
N GLN A 36 -21.20 22.00 6.66
CA GLN A 36 -22.55 21.94 7.19
C GLN A 36 -22.63 21.00 8.41
N ALA A 37 -22.08 19.78 8.29
CA ALA A 37 -22.07 18.80 9.38
C ALA A 37 -21.36 19.31 10.65
N LEU A 38 -20.27 20.08 10.50
CA LEU A 38 -19.58 20.74 11.62
C LEU A 38 -20.49 21.78 12.30
N HIS A 39 -21.23 22.56 11.52
CA HIS A 39 -22.11 23.60 12.04
C HIS A 39 -23.34 23.02 12.74
N GLU A 40 -23.94 21.97 12.18
CA GLU A 40 -25.03 21.22 12.81
C GLU A 40 -24.58 20.58 14.12
N TRP A 41 -23.40 19.95 14.12
CA TRP A 41 -22.81 19.39 15.33
C TRP A 41 -22.57 20.47 16.41
N ALA A 42 -22.04 21.64 16.04
CA ALA A 42 -21.82 22.74 16.98
C ALA A 42 -23.13 23.24 17.62
N ARG A 43 -24.21 23.32 16.82
CA ARG A 43 -25.53 23.70 17.31
C ARG A 43 -26.06 22.67 18.31
N VAL A 44 -25.98 21.38 17.99
CA VAL A 44 -26.40 20.29 18.89
C VAL A 44 -25.58 20.31 20.18
N ALA A 45 -24.26 20.47 20.08
CA ALA A 45 -23.38 20.55 21.24
C ALA A 45 -23.74 21.73 22.17
N SER A 46 -24.02 22.90 21.61
CA SER A 46 -24.45 24.07 22.40
C SER A 46 -25.81 23.87 23.08
N ALA A 47 -26.74 23.17 22.43
CA ALA A 47 -28.04 22.84 23.00
C ALA A 47 -27.89 21.82 24.15
N VAL A 48 -27.06 20.79 23.98
CA VAL A 48 -26.76 19.79 25.02
C VAL A 48 -26.06 20.45 26.21
N GLY A 49 -25.09 21.33 25.98
CA GLY A 49 -24.43 22.09 27.05
C GLY A 49 -25.38 23.02 27.80
N SER A 50 -26.36 23.62 27.11
CA SER A 50 -27.39 24.47 27.75
C SER A 50 -28.46 23.67 28.49
N ALA A 51 -28.74 22.44 28.05
CA ALA A 51 -29.75 21.56 28.60
C ALA A 51 -29.23 20.66 29.73
N ALA A 52 -27.92 20.68 30.01
CA ALA A 52 -27.27 19.92 31.07
C ALA A 52 -27.73 20.40 32.46
N ARG A 53 -28.92 19.96 32.88
CA ARG A 53 -29.31 19.90 34.29
C ARG A 53 -28.72 18.63 34.92
N PRO A 54 -28.44 18.59 36.23
CA PRO A 54 -27.85 17.42 36.87
C PRO A 54 -28.82 16.23 36.78
N GLY A 55 -28.52 15.26 35.91
CA GLY A 55 -29.30 14.04 35.71
C GLY A 55 -28.66 13.11 34.67
N ASP A 56 -28.86 11.79 34.80
CA ASP A 56 -28.14 10.74 34.04
C ASP A 56 -28.28 10.86 32.51
N SER A 57 -29.42 11.36 32.01
CA SER A 57 -29.67 11.52 30.57
C SER A 57 -28.77 12.57 29.89
N GLY A 58 -28.24 13.53 30.64
CA GLY A 58 -27.32 14.54 30.10
C GLY A 58 -25.92 14.00 29.83
N ALA A 59 -25.49 12.99 30.60
CA ALA A 59 -24.16 12.39 30.47
C ALA A 59 -24.04 11.53 29.22
N GLU A 60 -25.06 10.72 28.92
CA GLU A 60 -25.10 9.89 27.69
C GLU A 60 -25.11 10.76 26.43
N ALA A 61 -25.96 11.79 26.38
CA ALA A 61 -26.02 12.73 25.26
C ALA A 61 -24.68 13.46 25.04
N GLY A 62 -23.99 13.84 26.12
CA GLY A 62 -22.65 14.43 26.07
C GLY A 62 -21.63 13.50 25.41
N SER A 63 -21.62 12.21 25.78
CA SER A 63 -20.68 11.23 25.24
C SER A 63 -20.79 11.03 23.71
N VAL A 64 -22.03 11.07 23.19
CA VAL A 64 -22.31 10.96 21.74
C VAL A 64 -21.83 12.20 21.00
N VAL A 65 -22.03 13.40 21.56
CA VAL A 65 -21.55 14.67 21.00
C VAL A 65 -20.03 14.67 20.92
N SER A 66 -19.34 14.24 21.98
CA SER A 66 -17.88 14.12 22.02
C SER A 66 -17.36 13.11 20.99
N GLN A 67 -17.99 11.93 20.89
CA GLN A 67 -17.60 10.91 19.91
C GLN A 67 -17.80 11.40 18.46
N ARG A 68 -18.93 12.07 18.18
CA ARG A 68 -19.21 12.60 16.85
C ARG A 68 -18.26 13.75 16.48
N GLY A 69 -17.93 14.61 17.44
CA GLY A 69 -16.94 15.68 17.25
C GLY A 69 -15.57 15.13 16.86
N ARG A 70 -15.10 14.06 17.53
CA ARG A 70 -13.85 13.37 17.17
C ARG A 70 -13.88 12.79 15.75
N GLN A 71 -15.00 12.18 15.33
CA GLN A 71 -15.15 11.66 13.95
C GLN A 71 -15.08 12.78 12.90
N LEU A 72 -15.73 13.92 13.16
CA LEU A 72 -15.69 15.07 12.26
C LEU A 72 -14.30 15.71 12.22
N ALA A 73 -13.61 15.81 13.36
CA ALA A 73 -12.23 16.28 13.42
C ALA A 73 -11.26 15.39 12.64
N GLN A 74 -11.44 14.06 12.66
CA GLN A 74 -10.66 13.13 11.82
C GLN A 74 -10.89 13.35 10.32
N ARG A 75 -12.15 13.53 9.91
CA ARG A 75 -12.47 13.83 8.50
C ARG A 75 -11.91 15.17 8.07
N LEU A 76 -11.98 16.17 8.94
CA LEU A 76 -11.40 17.48 8.72
C LEU A 76 -9.88 17.43 8.59
N ALA A 77 -9.19 16.70 9.46
CA ALA A 77 -7.74 16.49 9.36
C ALA A 77 -7.36 15.77 8.05
N ALA A 78 -8.13 14.74 7.66
CA ALA A 78 -7.94 14.03 6.40
C ALA A 78 -8.14 14.94 5.18
N ALA A 79 -9.18 15.77 5.17
CA ALA A 79 -9.49 16.67 4.06
C ALA A 79 -8.49 17.83 3.93
N MET A 80 -7.99 18.36 5.05
CA MET A 80 -6.96 19.41 5.03
C MET A 80 -5.54 18.88 4.86
N GLY A 81 -5.30 17.58 5.10
CA GLY A 81 -3.96 16.98 5.07
C GLY A 81 -3.02 17.47 6.18
N THR A 82 -3.57 18.08 7.24
CA THR A 82 -2.81 18.66 8.36
C THR A 82 -3.44 18.28 9.69
N SER A 83 -2.66 18.25 10.78
CA SER A 83 -3.19 17.97 12.12
C SER A 83 -4.11 19.07 12.63
N VAL A 84 -5.18 18.65 13.31
CA VAL A 84 -6.23 19.53 13.85
C VAL A 84 -6.36 19.29 15.34
N ARG A 85 -6.23 20.34 16.14
CA ARG A 85 -6.53 20.30 17.58
C ARG A 85 -8.04 20.43 17.77
N PHE A 86 -8.71 19.38 18.20
CA PHE A 86 -10.13 19.36 18.54
C PHE A 86 -10.32 19.69 20.02
N VAL A 87 -11.14 20.68 20.35
CA VAL A 87 -11.54 20.98 21.74
C VAL A 87 -12.95 20.45 21.98
N ASP A 88 -13.08 19.55 22.94
CA ASP A 88 -14.36 18.94 23.30
C ASP A 88 -15.23 19.96 24.06
N PRO A 89 -16.46 20.28 23.58
CA PRO A 89 -17.34 21.23 24.24
C PRO A 89 -17.93 20.72 25.57
N VAL A 90 -17.90 19.40 25.82
CA VAL A 90 -18.50 18.78 27.03
C VAL A 90 -17.45 18.65 28.14
N SER A 91 -16.23 18.22 27.81
CA SER A 91 -15.15 18.04 28.79
C SER A 91 -14.16 19.21 28.85
N GLY A 92 -14.11 20.06 27.81
CA GLY A 92 -13.11 21.11 27.66
C GLY A 92 -11.70 20.62 27.27
N GLU A 93 -11.50 19.31 27.11
CA GLU A 93 -10.19 18.76 26.75
C GLU A 93 -9.85 18.97 25.26
N GLY A 94 -8.61 19.40 25.02
CA GLY A 94 -8.04 19.52 23.68
C GLY A 94 -7.31 18.25 23.24
N VAL A 95 -7.78 17.58 22.20
CA VAL A 95 -7.14 16.40 21.59
C VAL A 95 -6.55 16.79 20.23
N ILE A 96 -5.28 16.45 19.99
CA ILE A 96 -4.67 16.61 18.67
C ILE A 96 -5.07 15.41 17.81
N VAL A 97 -5.72 15.67 16.68
CA VAL A 97 -6.14 14.67 15.70
C VAL A 97 -5.23 14.77 14.48
N ASP A 98 -4.43 13.74 14.27
CA ASP A 98 -3.53 13.65 13.12
C ASP A 98 -4.29 13.17 11.87
N PRO A 99 -3.88 13.64 10.67
CA PRO A 99 -4.44 13.12 9.43
C PRO A 99 -4.15 11.61 9.33
N PRO A 100 -5.10 10.79 8.84
CA PRO A 100 -4.84 9.38 8.59
C PRO A 100 -3.66 9.26 7.62
N ALA A 101 -2.57 8.63 8.08
CA ALA A 101 -1.41 8.41 7.24
C ALA A 101 -1.87 7.69 5.97
N PRO A 102 -1.46 8.12 4.76
CA PRO A 102 -1.76 7.38 3.55
C PRO A 102 -1.22 5.97 3.75
N ALA A 103 -2.10 4.97 3.67
CA ALA A 103 -1.73 3.58 3.87
C ALA A 103 -0.50 3.30 2.98
N PRO A 104 0.64 2.89 3.55
CA PRO A 104 1.84 2.69 2.74
C PRO A 104 1.49 1.63 1.68
N ARG A 105 1.92 1.82 0.42
CA ARG A 105 1.66 0.86 -0.69
C ARG A 105 1.98 -0.60 -0.30
N SER A 106 2.87 -0.81 0.66
CA SER A 106 3.22 -2.09 1.25
C SER A 106 2.05 -2.78 1.98
N GLU A 107 1.13 -2.05 2.60
CA GLU A 107 -0.03 -2.62 3.29
C GLU A 107 -1.07 -3.16 2.31
N LEU A 108 -1.32 -2.43 1.24
CA LEU A 108 -2.19 -2.88 0.14
C LEU A 108 -1.62 -4.12 -0.54
N ALA A 109 -0.31 -4.13 -0.82
CA ALA A 109 0.38 -5.30 -1.33
C ALA A 109 0.31 -6.49 -0.34
N ARG A 110 0.48 -6.24 0.95
CA ARG A 110 0.40 -7.26 2.01
C ARG A 110 -1.01 -7.84 2.17
N ARG A 111 -2.06 -7.05 1.93
CA ARG A 111 -3.46 -7.55 1.90
C ARG A 111 -3.75 -8.40 0.66
N LEU A 112 -3.22 -8.00 -0.50
CA LEU A 112 -3.46 -8.70 -1.76
C LEU A 112 -2.63 -9.97 -1.92
N PHE A 113 -1.39 -9.95 -1.42
CA PHE A 113 -0.41 -11.03 -1.62
C PHE A 113 -0.07 -11.79 -0.33
N GLY A 114 -0.75 -11.48 0.78
CA GLY A 114 -0.53 -12.08 2.09
C GLY A 114 0.67 -11.50 2.85
N THR A 115 0.64 -11.62 4.17
CA THR A 115 1.84 -11.49 5.01
C THR A 115 2.74 -12.69 4.77
N PRO A 116 4.05 -12.51 4.50
CA PRO A 116 4.99 -13.61 4.66
C PRO A 116 4.87 -14.09 6.11
N ASP A 117 4.47 -15.33 6.32
CA ASP A 117 4.38 -15.89 7.66
C ASP A 117 5.80 -15.90 8.28
N PRO A 118 6.03 -15.22 9.42
CA PRO A 118 7.32 -15.28 10.09
C PRO A 118 7.61 -16.67 10.69
N ALA A 119 6.59 -17.52 10.86
CA ALA A 119 6.77 -18.91 11.23
C ALA A 119 6.92 -19.75 9.94
N GLY A 120 8.14 -20.24 9.70
CA GLY A 120 8.49 -20.94 8.47
C GLY A 120 7.70 -22.23 8.28
N GLU A 121 6.64 -22.17 7.48
CA GLU A 121 6.16 -23.35 6.77
C GLU A 121 7.37 -23.98 6.03
N PRO A 122 7.61 -25.29 6.19
CA PRO A 122 8.71 -25.95 5.49
C PRO A 122 8.55 -25.72 4.00
N THR A 123 9.52 -25.01 3.39
CA THR A 123 9.50 -24.72 1.96
C THR A 123 9.30 -26.02 1.20
N PRO A 124 8.28 -26.14 0.33
CA PRO A 124 7.96 -27.40 -0.34
C PRO A 124 9.03 -27.70 -1.39
N TRP A 125 10.14 -28.30 -0.94
CA TRP A 125 11.32 -28.61 -1.74
C TRP A 125 11.00 -29.55 -2.90
N LEU A 126 10.12 -30.53 -2.67
CA LEU A 126 9.77 -31.52 -3.67
C LEU A 126 9.22 -30.86 -4.95
N THR A 127 8.18 -30.04 -4.80
CA THR A 127 7.54 -29.35 -5.94
C THR A 127 8.47 -28.31 -6.56
N GLY A 128 9.23 -27.59 -5.74
CA GLY A 128 10.26 -26.65 -6.22
C GLY A 128 11.31 -27.33 -7.10
N LEU A 129 11.78 -28.52 -6.70
CA LEU A 129 12.77 -29.28 -7.47
C LEU A 129 12.17 -29.84 -8.77
N THR A 130 10.93 -30.34 -8.74
CA THR A 130 10.24 -30.83 -9.95
C THR A 130 10.05 -29.72 -10.98
N VAL A 131 9.60 -28.54 -10.54
CA VAL A 131 9.46 -27.36 -11.40
C VAL A 131 10.81 -26.95 -11.97
N SER A 132 11.86 -26.95 -11.14
CA SER A 132 13.22 -26.61 -11.60
C SER A 132 13.70 -27.58 -12.68
N ALA A 133 13.52 -28.89 -12.47
CA ALA A 133 13.90 -29.92 -13.44
C ALA A 133 13.11 -29.81 -14.74
N PHE A 134 11.80 -29.58 -14.65
CA PHE A 134 10.95 -29.38 -15.83
C PHE A 134 11.37 -28.15 -16.63
N VAL A 135 11.57 -27.01 -15.97
CA VAL A 135 12.01 -25.77 -16.64
C VAL A 135 13.39 -25.96 -17.26
N ALA A 136 14.32 -26.64 -16.57
CA ALA A 136 15.63 -26.96 -17.14
C ALA A 136 15.50 -27.78 -18.43
N ALA A 137 14.66 -28.83 -18.43
CA ALA A 137 14.42 -29.65 -19.61
C ALA A 137 13.84 -28.85 -20.79
N VAL A 138 12.84 -27.99 -20.53
CA VAL A 138 12.24 -27.13 -21.55
C VAL A 138 13.28 -26.18 -22.16
N VAL A 139 14.11 -25.54 -21.33
CA VAL A 139 15.16 -24.63 -21.78
C VAL A 139 16.22 -25.37 -22.62
N VAL A 140 16.65 -26.55 -22.19
CA VAL A 140 17.60 -27.38 -22.94
C VAL A 140 17.02 -27.74 -24.30
N VAL A 141 15.79 -28.27 -24.34
CA VAL A 141 15.14 -28.65 -25.60
C VAL A 141 14.99 -27.45 -26.53
N ALA A 142 14.57 -26.29 -26.02
CA ALA A 142 14.42 -25.08 -26.81
C ALA A 142 15.75 -24.60 -27.42
N MET A 143 16.83 -24.56 -26.63
CA MET A 143 18.14 -24.16 -27.12
C MET A 143 18.72 -25.16 -28.13
N LEU A 144 18.57 -26.46 -27.89
CA LEU A 144 19.05 -27.49 -28.83
C LEU A 144 18.25 -27.51 -30.13
N ALA A 145 16.93 -27.32 -30.07
CA ALA A 145 16.10 -27.20 -31.27
C ALA A 145 16.56 -26.01 -32.11
N LEU A 146 16.74 -24.84 -31.48
CA LEU A 146 17.24 -23.64 -32.15
C LEU A 146 18.62 -23.86 -32.77
N ALA A 147 19.56 -24.43 -32.01
CA ALA A 147 20.92 -24.65 -32.48
C ALA A 147 20.98 -25.68 -33.61
N ASN A 148 20.23 -26.78 -33.51
CA ASN A 148 20.21 -27.84 -34.52
C ASN A 148 19.57 -27.35 -35.83
N THR A 149 18.51 -26.55 -35.78
CA THR A 149 17.93 -25.90 -36.96
C THR A 149 18.96 -25.00 -37.65
N LEU A 150 19.61 -24.09 -36.90
CA LEU A 150 20.55 -23.13 -37.48
C LEU A 150 21.86 -23.78 -37.97
N ALA A 151 22.36 -24.78 -37.23
CA ALA A 151 23.58 -25.49 -37.61
C ALA A 151 23.38 -26.33 -38.88
N ARG A 152 22.19 -26.93 -39.06
CA ARG A 152 21.88 -27.74 -40.26
C ARG A 152 21.53 -26.90 -41.48
N GLU A 153 20.76 -25.84 -41.30
CA GLU A 153 20.24 -25.06 -42.45
C GLU A 153 21.17 -23.92 -42.88
N THR A 154 22.04 -23.42 -42.01
CA THR A 154 22.83 -22.23 -42.33
C THR A 154 24.31 -22.36 -41.99
N ASN A 155 24.68 -22.29 -40.72
CA ASN A 155 26.08 -22.31 -40.26
C ASN A 155 26.13 -22.47 -38.73
N GLY A 156 27.01 -23.35 -38.23
CA GLY A 156 27.25 -23.53 -36.79
C GLY A 156 27.64 -22.25 -36.05
N TRP A 157 28.35 -21.31 -36.69
CA TRP A 157 28.68 -20.01 -36.09
C TRP A 157 27.45 -19.14 -35.79
N LEU A 158 26.42 -19.21 -36.64
CA LEU A 158 25.17 -18.48 -36.40
C LEU A 158 24.38 -19.10 -35.26
N ALA A 159 24.39 -20.43 -35.13
CA ALA A 159 23.80 -21.11 -33.98
C ALA A 159 24.44 -20.64 -32.66
N LEU A 160 25.78 -20.55 -32.60
CA LEU A 160 26.50 -20.01 -31.44
C LEU A 160 26.09 -18.58 -31.10
N ILE A 161 26.09 -17.67 -32.08
CA ILE A 161 25.74 -16.26 -31.86
C ILE A 161 24.28 -16.13 -31.41
N ALA A 162 23.35 -16.87 -32.04
CA ALA A 162 21.94 -16.87 -31.65
C ALA A 162 21.74 -17.37 -30.22
N SER A 163 22.38 -18.48 -29.82
CA SER A 163 22.33 -18.99 -28.45
C SER A 163 22.89 -17.99 -27.43
N ALA A 164 23.95 -17.25 -27.78
CA ALA A 164 24.48 -16.17 -26.95
C ALA A 164 23.48 -15.02 -26.76
N VAL A 165 22.83 -14.57 -27.83
CA VAL A 165 21.81 -13.52 -27.79
C VAL A 165 20.61 -13.94 -26.93
N VAL A 166 20.13 -15.18 -27.10
CA VAL A 166 19.02 -15.72 -26.29
C VAL A 166 19.41 -15.76 -24.81
N THR A 167 20.60 -16.26 -24.48
CA THR A 167 21.09 -16.29 -23.10
C THR A 167 21.18 -14.89 -22.51
N ALA A 168 21.72 -13.93 -23.26
CA ALA A 168 21.84 -12.54 -22.84
C ALA A 168 20.46 -11.89 -22.61
N GLY A 169 19.47 -12.17 -23.46
CA GLY A 169 18.11 -11.66 -23.31
C GLY A 169 17.34 -12.23 -22.12
N ILE A 170 17.57 -13.50 -21.79
CA ILE A 170 16.89 -14.18 -20.68
C ILE A 170 17.50 -13.82 -19.31
N THR A 171 18.79 -13.47 -19.28
CA THR A 171 19.53 -13.20 -18.03
C THR A 171 18.92 -12.09 -17.16
N PRO A 172 18.55 -10.89 -17.68
CA PRO A 172 17.92 -9.83 -16.88
C PRO A 172 16.58 -10.28 -16.28
N SER A 173 15.78 -11.02 -17.05
CA SER A 173 14.48 -11.54 -16.63
C SER A 173 14.63 -12.54 -15.47
N LEU A 174 15.62 -13.44 -15.54
CA LEU A 174 15.95 -14.35 -14.44
C LEU A 174 16.47 -13.61 -13.21
N TRP A 175 17.27 -12.56 -13.41
CA TRP A 175 17.84 -11.78 -12.31
C TRP A 175 16.79 -10.98 -11.55
N LEU A 176 15.74 -10.49 -12.22
CA LEU A 176 14.58 -9.87 -11.58
C LEU A 176 13.71 -10.93 -10.87
N ALA A 177 13.45 -12.05 -11.54
CA ALA A 177 12.58 -13.11 -11.04
C ALA A 177 13.09 -13.77 -9.75
N ARG A 178 14.41 -13.79 -9.52
CA ARG A 178 15.01 -14.38 -8.31
C ARG A 178 14.57 -13.74 -6.98
N ARG A 179 14.05 -12.51 -7.00
CA ARG A 179 13.59 -11.79 -5.79
C ARG A 179 12.20 -12.21 -5.32
N VAL A 180 11.45 -12.94 -6.15
CA VAL A 180 10.09 -13.41 -5.81
C VAL A 180 10.18 -14.87 -5.33
N PRO A 181 9.70 -15.21 -4.12
CA PRO A 181 9.89 -16.53 -3.50
C PRO A 181 9.42 -17.71 -4.37
N ILE A 182 8.28 -17.54 -5.05
CA ILE A 182 7.65 -18.58 -5.88
C ILE A 182 8.45 -18.83 -7.16
N VAL A 183 8.99 -17.78 -7.77
CA VAL A 183 9.64 -17.83 -9.10
C VAL A 183 11.12 -18.22 -9.00
N ARG A 184 11.66 -18.28 -7.78
CA ARG A 184 13.05 -18.62 -7.51
C ARG A 184 13.44 -20.02 -8.02
N TRP A 185 12.56 -21.00 -7.86
CA TRP A 185 12.77 -22.38 -8.34
C TRP A 185 12.82 -22.46 -9.87
N ALA A 186 11.84 -21.86 -10.55
CA ALA A 186 11.86 -21.77 -12.01
C ALA A 186 13.11 -21.05 -12.52
N SER A 187 13.57 -20.01 -11.81
CA SER A 187 14.79 -19.28 -12.17
C SER A 187 16.06 -20.13 -12.04
N PHE A 188 16.18 -20.95 -10.98
CA PHE A 188 17.28 -21.90 -10.82
C PHE A 188 17.24 -23.00 -11.89
N GLY A 189 16.05 -23.53 -12.20
CA GLY A 189 15.86 -24.49 -13.28
C GLY A 189 16.29 -23.93 -14.64
N ALA A 190 15.86 -22.72 -14.97
CA ALA A 190 16.25 -22.06 -16.22
C ALA A 190 17.75 -21.79 -16.29
N ALA A 191 18.38 -21.32 -15.21
CA ALA A 191 19.82 -21.09 -15.16
C ALA A 191 20.61 -22.40 -15.34
N ALA A 192 20.22 -23.48 -14.65
CA ALA A 192 20.82 -24.80 -14.83
C ALA A 192 20.61 -25.33 -16.26
N GLY A 193 19.41 -25.18 -16.80
CA GLY A 193 19.07 -25.56 -18.18
C GLY A 193 19.93 -24.83 -19.21
N ILE A 194 20.16 -23.52 -19.05
CA ILE A 194 21.05 -22.74 -19.93
C ILE A 194 22.47 -23.32 -19.91
N VAL A 195 23.03 -23.58 -18.73
CA VAL A 195 24.40 -24.13 -18.61
C VAL A 195 24.50 -25.50 -19.29
N ILE A 196 23.52 -26.38 -19.07
CA ILE A 196 23.48 -27.71 -19.71
C ILE A 196 23.31 -27.58 -21.23
N ALA A 197 22.43 -26.67 -21.67
CA ALA A 197 22.17 -26.44 -23.09
C ALA A 197 23.43 -25.97 -23.84
N TRP A 198 24.25 -25.11 -23.25
CA TRP A 198 25.51 -24.67 -23.84
C TRP A 198 26.45 -25.83 -24.19
N ILE A 199 26.51 -26.87 -23.36
CA ILE A 199 27.29 -28.08 -23.65
C ILE A 199 26.78 -28.74 -24.94
N GLY A 200 25.46 -28.90 -25.07
CA GLY A 200 24.87 -29.51 -26.26
C GLY A 200 24.97 -28.62 -27.50
N VAL A 201 24.86 -27.29 -27.37
CA VAL A 201 25.10 -26.36 -28.48
C VAL A 201 26.53 -26.48 -28.99
N LEU A 202 27.52 -26.58 -28.11
CA LEU A 202 28.91 -26.79 -28.50
C LEU A 202 29.09 -28.11 -29.25
N ILE A 203 28.46 -29.20 -28.79
CA ILE A 203 28.49 -30.51 -29.47
C ILE A 203 27.80 -30.47 -30.85
N VAL A 204 26.75 -29.66 -31.01
CA VAL A 204 26.04 -29.54 -32.29
C VAL A 204 26.84 -28.71 -33.30
N VAL A 205 27.62 -27.74 -32.82
CA VAL A 205 28.34 -26.79 -33.66
C VAL A 205 29.73 -27.28 -34.07
N PHE A 206 30.40 -28.06 -33.24
CA PHE A 206 31.76 -28.60 -33.47
C PHE A 206 31.73 -30.09 -33.77
#